data_AF-A0A946LYI7-F1
#
_entry.id   AF-A0A946LYI7-F1
#
_cell.length_a   1.000
_cell.length_b   1.000
_cell.length_c   1.000
_cell.angle_alpha   90.00
_cell.angle_beta   90.00
_cell.angle_gamma   90.00
#
_symmetry.space_group_name_H-M   'P 1'
#
loop_
_entity.id
_entity.type
_entity.pdbx_description
1 polymer ?
#
loop_
_entity_poly.entity_id
_entity_poly.type
_entity_poly.pdbx_seq_one_letter_code
_entity_poly.pdbx_strand_id
1 'polypeptide(L)'
;LYTEHPNAQGKPKVIKGDHIAALTFWHGALLNDWANRLVEYWTDGKGNMVTSGMEDTGSYLSISWLDKIGRADKDRFMVLRMGSNFTMQPPTRTAAENLLKETQGYKYAGLEIAVESGYIVASRVVDELLKNWDKYEDAIPTSD
;
A
#
# COMPACT_ATOMS: atom_id res chain seq x y z
N LEU A 1 -20.72 4.48 8.87
CA LEU A 1 -19.73 3.69 9.64
C LEU A 1 -19.51 2.36 8.92
N TYR A 2 -18.31 1.76 9.02
CA TYR A 2 -17.95 0.51 8.32
C TYR A 2 -18.50 -0.75 9.03
N THR A 3 -19.80 -0.76 9.37
CA THR A 3 -20.43 -1.81 10.21
C THR A 3 -20.34 -3.21 9.62
N GLU A 4 -20.28 -3.32 8.29
CA GLU A 4 -20.20 -4.58 7.54
C GLU A 4 -18.77 -4.98 7.16
N HIS A 5 -17.75 -4.23 7.62
CA HIS A 5 -16.34 -4.48 7.29
C HIS A 5 -15.54 -4.69 8.57
N PRO A 6 -15.48 -5.92 9.14
CA PRO A 6 -14.82 -6.18 10.42
C PRO A 6 -13.35 -5.76 10.46
N ASN A 7 -12.63 -5.96 9.36
CA ASN A 7 -11.22 -5.55 9.25
C ASN A 7 -11.05 -4.02 9.35
N ALA A 8 -12.04 -3.23 8.93
CA ALA A 8 -12.00 -1.76 9.04
C ALA A 8 -12.31 -1.25 10.45
N GLN A 9 -12.79 -2.13 11.35
CA GLN A 9 -13.04 -1.80 12.77
C GLN A 9 -11.95 -2.35 13.70
N GLY A 10 -10.97 -3.07 13.14
CA GLY A 10 -9.88 -3.67 13.89
C GLY A 10 -8.91 -2.64 14.48
N LYS A 11 -8.03 -3.12 15.36
CA LYS A 11 -6.88 -2.35 15.82
C LYS A 11 -5.85 -2.16 14.69
N PRO A 12 -5.03 -1.09 14.73
CA PRO A 12 -3.90 -0.94 13.81
C PRO A 12 -2.99 -2.18 13.84
N LYS A 13 -2.56 -2.63 12.66
CA LYS A 13 -1.68 -3.79 12.49
C LYS A 13 -0.85 -3.66 11.21
N VAL A 14 0.32 -4.31 11.18
CA VAL A 14 1.08 -4.53 9.95
C VAL A 14 0.47 -5.73 9.23
N ILE A 15 0.26 -5.60 7.92
CA ILE A 15 -0.35 -6.64 7.08
C ILE A 15 0.60 -6.95 5.93
N LYS A 16 0.72 -8.24 5.59
CA LYS A 16 1.37 -8.72 4.37
C LYS A 16 0.30 -9.19 3.39
N GLY A 17 0.44 -8.79 2.13
CA GLY A 17 -0.45 -9.17 1.03
C GLY A 17 -0.06 -8.40 -0.21
N ASP A 18 -0.92 -8.46 -1.23
CA ASP A 18 -0.65 -7.87 -2.52
C ASP A 18 -1.09 -6.42 -2.60
N HIS A 19 -0.32 -5.68 -3.39
CA HIS A 19 -0.52 -4.27 -3.66
C HIS A 19 -0.88 -4.10 -5.14
N ILE A 20 -1.90 -3.30 -5.41
CA ILE A 20 -2.26 -2.92 -6.78
C ILE A 20 -2.12 -1.40 -6.95
N ALA A 21 -1.32 -1.00 -7.94
CA ALA A 21 -1.22 0.39 -8.36
C ALA A 21 -2.01 0.64 -9.64
N ALA A 22 -2.72 1.77 -9.71
CA ALA A 22 -3.44 2.19 -10.91
C ALA A 22 -3.15 3.66 -11.23
N LEU A 23 -3.38 4.05 -12.48
CA LEU A 23 -3.20 5.45 -12.93
C LEU A 23 -4.39 6.36 -12.59
N THR A 24 -5.45 5.81 -12.02
CA THR A 24 -6.66 6.56 -11.67
C THR A 24 -7.13 6.10 -10.30
N PHE A 25 -7.40 7.08 -9.43
CA PHE A 25 -7.99 6.81 -8.13
C PHE A 25 -9.37 6.17 -8.31
N TRP A 26 -9.63 5.07 -7.61
CA TRP A 26 -10.91 4.37 -7.66
C TRP A 26 -11.54 4.27 -6.28
N HIS A 27 -12.86 4.11 -6.27
CA HIS A 27 -13.60 3.94 -5.02
C HIS A 27 -14.88 3.15 -5.24
N GLY A 28 -15.21 2.33 -4.26
CA GLY A 28 -16.47 1.65 -4.10
C GLY A 28 -16.51 0.21 -4.59
N ALA A 29 -17.55 -0.50 -4.16
CA ALA A 29 -17.71 -1.95 -4.33
C ALA A 29 -17.42 -2.49 -5.73
N LEU A 30 -17.93 -1.86 -6.79
CA LEU A 30 -17.75 -2.36 -8.16
C LEU A 30 -16.30 -2.25 -8.65
N LEU A 31 -15.64 -1.12 -8.36
CA LEU A 31 -14.24 -0.94 -8.74
C LEU A 31 -13.32 -1.75 -7.82
N ASN A 32 -13.69 -1.95 -6.57
CA ASN A 32 -12.94 -2.81 -5.68
C ASN A 32 -13.04 -4.29 -6.09
N ASP A 33 -14.21 -4.75 -6.56
CA ASP A 33 -14.38 -6.08 -7.14
C ASP A 33 -13.55 -6.26 -8.42
N TRP A 34 -13.54 -5.25 -9.31
CA TRP A 34 -12.64 -5.22 -10.46
C TRP A 34 -11.17 -5.38 -10.05
N ALA A 35 -10.72 -4.63 -9.04
CA ALA A 35 -9.34 -4.69 -8.56
C ALA A 35 -8.99 -6.07 -7.98
N ASN A 36 -9.88 -6.67 -7.19
CA ASN A 36 -9.68 -8.03 -6.65
C ASN A 36 -9.58 -9.07 -7.77
N ARG A 37 -10.48 -9.03 -8.76
CA ARG A 37 -10.42 -9.93 -9.93
C ARG A 37 -9.14 -9.76 -10.74
N LEU A 38 -8.65 -8.52 -10.85
CA LEU A 38 -7.39 -8.24 -11.55
C LEU A 38 -6.19 -8.85 -10.80
N VAL A 39 -6.14 -8.70 -9.47
CA VAL A 39 -5.13 -9.34 -8.62
C VAL A 39 -5.21 -10.86 -8.76
N GLU A 40 -6.41 -11.44 -8.62
CA GLU A 40 -6.63 -12.89 -8.78
C GLU A 40 -6.11 -13.40 -10.13
N TYR A 41 -6.47 -12.72 -11.23
CA TYR A 41 -6.05 -13.10 -12.58
C TYR A 41 -4.52 -13.06 -12.76
N TRP A 42 -3.86 -11.97 -12.38
CA TRP A 42 -2.42 -11.81 -12.59
C TRP A 42 -1.57 -12.67 -11.66
N THR A 43 -2.13 -13.14 -10.56
CA THR A 43 -1.44 -13.95 -9.56
C THR A 43 -1.83 -15.43 -9.61
N ASP A 44 -2.63 -15.85 -10.61
CA ASP A 44 -3.14 -17.22 -10.72
C ASP A 44 -3.86 -17.68 -9.44
N GLY A 45 -4.71 -16.80 -8.91
CA GLY A 45 -5.50 -17.03 -7.69
C GLY A 45 -4.73 -17.00 -6.37
N LYS A 46 -3.42 -16.71 -6.39
CA LYS A 46 -2.57 -16.74 -5.17
C LYS A 46 -2.54 -15.41 -4.43
N GLY A 47 -2.90 -14.32 -5.11
CA GLY A 47 -2.83 -12.98 -4.58
C GLY A 47 -4.03 -12.62 -3.72
N ASN A 48 -3.79 -11.80 -2.70
CA ASN A 48 -4.79 -11.20 -1.84
C ASN A 48 -4.52 -9.70 -1.71
N MET A 49 -5.36 -8.88 -2.36
CA MET A 49 -5.23 -7.44 -2.34
C MET A 49 -5.45 -6.89 -0.92
N VAL A 50 -4.43 -6.23 -0.35
CA VAL A 50 -4.51 -5.60 0.97
C VAL A 50 -4.29 -4.09 0.93
N THR A 51 -3.66 -3.58 -0.14
CA THR A 51 -3.41 -2.14 -0.32
C THR A 51 -3.50 -1.73 -1.78
N SER A 52 -3.69 -0.43 -2.00
CA SER A 52 -3.66 0.20 -3.30
C SER A 52 -2.81 1.47 -3.32
N GLY A 53 -2.39 1.88 -4.52
CA GLY A 53 -1.55 3.06 -4.73
C GLY A 53 -1.56 3.55 -6.16
N MET A 54 -0.72 4.54 -6.46
CA MET A 54 -0.59 5.10 -7.81
C MET A 54 0.86 5.33 -8.24
N GLU A 55 1.81 5.36 -7.30
CA GLU A 55 3.18 5.79 -7.51
C GLU A 55 4.17 4.61 -7.65
N ASP A 56 3.81 3.45 -7.11
CA ASP A 56 4.75 2.37 -6.80
C ASP A 56 5.30 1.72 -8.08
N THR A 57 4.44 1.52 -9.09
CA THR A 57 4.85 0.95 -10.39
C THR A 57 5.79 1.86 -11.17
N GLY A 58 5.58 3.18 -11.13
CA GLY A 58 6.48 4.15 -11.76
C GLY A 58 7.83 4.25 -11.04
N SER A 59 7.79 4.19 -9.71
CA SER A 59 8.99 4.16 -8.86
C SER A 59 9.81 2.91 -9.15
N TYR A 60 9.18 1.73 -9.14
CA TYR A 60 9.84 0.46 -9.47
C TYR A 60 10.37 0.43 -10.90
N LEU A 61 9.62 0.94 -11.88
CA LEU A 61 10.10 1.03 -13.26
C LEU A 61 11.39 1.85 -13.36
N SER A 62 11.44 3.01 -12.67
CA SER A 62 12.63 3.86 -12.64
C SER A 62 13.84 3.12 -12.02
N ILE A 63 13.62 2.42 -10.90
CA ILE A 63 14.65 1.58 -10.28
C ILE A 63 15.10 0.45 -11.22
N SER A 64 14.18 -0.19 -11.95
CA SER A 64 14.51 -1.25 -12.90
C SER A 64 15.40 -0.77 -14.06
N TRP A 65 15.29 0.50 -14.46
CA TRP A 65 16.18 1.08 -15.47
C TRP A 65 17.55 1.42 -14.91
N LEU A 66 17.62 1.91 -13.67
CA LEU A 66 18.88 2.15 -12.98
C LEU A 66 19.64 0.84 -12.71
N ASP A 67 18.93 -0.23 -12.37
CA ASP A 67 19.47 -1.57 -12.19
C ASP A 67 20.16 -2.09 -13.46
N LYS A 68 19.52 -1.94 -14.62
CA LYS A 68 20.08 -2.33 -15.93
C LYS A 68 21.41 -1.66 -16.28
N ILE A 69 21.72 -0.52 -15.68
CA ILE A 69 22.97 0.23 -15.90
C ILE A 69 23.89 0.22 -14.67
N GLY A 70 23.62 -0.63 -13.68
CA GLY A 70 24.45 -0.76 -12.48
C GLY A 70 24.45 0.46 -11.56
N ARG A 71 23.35 1.22 -11.53
CA ARG A 71 23.19 2.44 -10.70
C ARG A 71 22.24 2.27 -9.51
N ALA A 72 21.52 1.15 -9.45
CA ALA A 72 20.71 0.72 -8.32
C ALA A 72 20.67 -0.82 -8.30
N ASP A 73 20.13 -1.40 -7.25
CA ASP A 73 19.79 -2.82 -7.16
C ASP A 73 18.28 -2.95 -6.98
N LYS A 74 17.58 -3.49 -7.98
CA LYS A 74 16.12 -3.62 -7.95
C LYS A 74 15.61 -4.64 -6.91
N ASP A 75 16.44 -5.60 -6.52
CA ASP A 75 16.06 -6.63 -5.54
C ASP A 75 16.06 -6.06 -4.11
N ARG A 76 16.67 -4.88 -3.93
CA ARG A 76 16.71 -4.09 -2.69
C ARG A 76 15.63 -3.00 -2.61
N PHE A 77 14.64 -3.03 -3.52
CA PHE A 77 13.51 -2.11 -3.52
C PHE A 77 12.43 -2.53 -2.53
N MET A 78 12.04 -1.62 -1.63
CA MET A 78 10.96 -1.84 -0.67
C MET A 78 10.09 -0.60 -0.57
N VAL A 79 8.78 -0.80 -0.56
CA VAL A 79 7.79 0.23 -0.26
C VAL A 79 7.11 -0.09 1.07
N LEU A 80 7.15 0.86 2.00
CA LEU A 80 6.35 0.82 3.22
C LEU A 80 5.14 1.74 3.02
N ARG A 81 3.94 1.15 2.92
CA ARG A 81 2.71 1.88 2.60
C ARG A 81 1.72 1.85 3.76
N MET A 82 1.11 3.01 4.01
CA MET A 82 0.19 3.25 5.11
C MET A 82 -1.22 3.48 4.54
N GLY A 83 -2.25 2.91 5.14
CA GLY A 83 -3.63 3.10 4.71
C GLY A 83 -4.16 4.46 5.15
N SER A 84 -4.32 5.41 4.22
CA SER A 84 -4.89 6.74 4.47
C SER A 84 -6.42 6.77 4.44
N ASN A 85 -7.04 5.74 3.86
CA ASN A 85 -8.49 5.51 3.78
C ASN A 85 -8.74 4.09 3.22
N PHE A 86 -10.02 3.78 2.94
CA PHE A 86 -10.43 2.53 2.31
C PHE A 86 -10.87 2.80 0.87
N THR A 87 -10.59 1.86 -0.05
CA THR A 87 -11.12 1.85 -1.43
C THR A 87 -12.61 1.48 -1.49
N MET A 88 -13.23 1.16 -0.34
CA MET A 88 -14.62 0.76 -0.19
C MET A 88 -15.41 1.84 0.53
N GLN A 89 -16.69 1.98 0.21
CA GLN A 89 -17.61 2.81 0.99
C GLN A 89 -18.18 2.05 2.19
N PRO A 90 -18.52 2.73 3.30
CA PRO A 90 -19.34 2.14 4.36
C PRO A 90 -20.78 1.92 3.87
N PRO A 91 -21.54 0.96 4.44
CA PRO A 91 -22.92 0.68 4.03
C PRO A 91 -23.87 1.88 4.17
N THR A 92 -23.51 2.87 4.99
CA THR A 92 -24.30 4.07 5.24
C THR A 92 -24.31 5.09 4.09
N ARG A 93 -23.52 4.90 3.02
CA ARG A 93 -23.36 5.88 1.92
C ARG A 93 -23.11 5.19 0.59
N THR A 94 -23.41 5.88 -0.50
CA THR A 94 -23.02 5.44 -1.84
C THR A 94 -21.52 5.59 -2.07
N ALA A 95 -21.00 4.89 -3.10
CA ALA A 95 -19.59 5.02 -3.50
C ALA A 95 -19.23 6.46 -3.91
N ALA A 96 -20.11 7.13 -4.67
CA ALA A 96 -19.88 8.50 -5.12
C ALA A 96 -19.85 9.51 -3.97
N GLU A 97 -20.80 9.42 -3.03
CA GLU A 97 -20.81 10.30 -1.85
C GLU A 97 -19.59 10.09 -0.97
N ASN A 98 -19.14 8.84 -0.80
CA ASN A 98 -17.96 8.58 0.01
C ASN A 98 -16.69 9.04 -0.69
N LEU A 99 -16.56 8.80 -2.01
CA LEU A 99 -15.45 9.30 -2.81
C LEU A 99 -15.31 10.83 -2.69
N LEU A 100 -16.41 11.57 -2.88
CA LEU A 100 -16.39 13.03 -2.74
C LEU A 100 -15.92 13.47 -1.36
N LYS A 101 -16.30 12.75 -0.30
CA LYS A 101 -15.83 13.04 1.07
C LYS A 101 -14.36 12.73 1.28
N GLU A 102 -13.86 11.64 0.69
CA GLU A 102 -12.44 11.25 0.76
C GLU A 102 -11.54 12.20 -0.04
N THR A 103 -12.06 12.84 -1.10
CA THR A 103 -11.29 13.76 -1.95
C THR A 103 -11.50 15.24 -1.61
N GLN A 104 -12.54 15.60 -0.86
CA GLN A 104 -12.83 16.99 -0.52
C GLN A 104 -11.71 17.59 0.34
N GLY A 105 -11.08 18.65 -0.18
CA GLY A 105 -9.99 19.34 0.50
C GLY A 105 -8.68 18.55 0.60
N TYR A 106 -8.52 17.47 -0.18
CA TYR A 106 -7.35 16.57 -0.16
C TYR A 106 -7.03 15.96 1.21
N LYS A 107 -8.03 15.89 2.10
CA LYS A 107 -7.89 15.29 3.42
C LYS A 107 -8.59 13.94 3.43
N TYR A 108 -7.87 12.91 2.98
CA TYR A 108 -8.32 11.53 3.19
C TYR A 108 -8.62 11.32 4.68
N ALA A 109 -9.68 10.59 4.98
CA ALA A 109 -10.22 10.54 6.34
C ALA A 109 -9.20 10.07 7.40
N GLY A 110 -8.20 9.28 7.01
CA GLY A 110 -7.13 8.77 7.86
C GLY A 110 -5.73 9.26 7.50
N LEU A 111 -5.56 10.34 6.72
CA LEU A 111 -4.23 10.79 6.26
C LEU A 111 -3.29 11.11 7.43
N GLU A 112 -3.73 11.89 8.41
CA GLU A 112 -2.88 12.28 9.56
C GLU A 112 -2.42 11.05 10.34
N ILE A 113 -3.34 10.11 10.60
CA ILE A 113 -3.06 8.85 11.28
C ILE A 113 -2.09 7.99 10.47
N ALA A 114 -2.25 7.96 9.14
CA ALA A 114 -1.37 7.22 8.24
C ALA A 114 0.06 7.77 8.24
N VAL A 115 0.22 9.10 8.28
CA VAL A 115 1.54 9.75 8.36
C VAL A 115 2.23 9.43 9.69
N GLU A 116 1.52 9.56 10.81
CA GLU A 116 2.05 9.24 12.14
C GLU A 116 2.42 7.75 12.27
N SER A 117 1.50 6.87 11.89
CA SER A 117 1.75 5.42 11.87
C SER A 117 2.93 5.07 10.96
N GLY A 118 3.03 5.78 9.84
CA GLY A 118 4.11 5.63 8.91
C GLY A 118 5.46 5.96 9.53
N TYR A 119 5.56 7.08 10.24
CA TYR A 119 6.77 7.41 10.98
C TYR A 119 7.10 6.34 12.01
N ILE A 120 6.15 5.94 12.86
CA ILE A 120 6.38 4.98 13.97
C ILE A 120 6.81 3.60 13.47
N VAL A 121 6.26 3.14 12.35
CA VAL A 121 6.55 1.80 11.80
C VAL A 121 7.76 1.83 10.87
N ALA A 122 7.83 2.79 9.94
CA ALA A 122 8.90 2.84 8.96
C ALA A 122 10.24 3.25 9.56
N SER A 123 10.26 4.11 10.59
CA SER A 123 11.50 4.47 11.27
C SER A 123 12.20 3.24 11.84
N ARG A 124 11.46 2.26 12.39
CA ARG A 124 12.04 1.01 12.90
C ARG A 124 12.79 0.23 11.84
N VAL A 125 12.26 0.20 10.61
CA VAL A 125 12.90 -0.50 9.50
C VAL A 125 14.16 0.25 9.06
N VAL A 126 14.07 1.58 8.92
CA VAL A 126 15.21 2.42 8.56
C VAL A 126 16.31 2.34 9.62
N ASP A 127 15.96 2.46 10.90
CA ASP A 127 16.88 2.38 12.03
C ASP A 127 17.60 1.03 12.08
N GLU A 128 16.88 -0.08 11.86
CA GLU A 128 17.48 -1.41 11.79
C GLU A 128 18.47 -1.55 10.63
N LEU A 129 18.10 -1.07 9.44
CA LEU A 129 18.96 -1.11 8.26
C LEU A 129 20.23 -0.27 8.45
N LEU A 130 20.10 0.94 9.00
CA LEU A 130 21.23 1.83 9.23
C LEU A 130 22.15 1.32 10.34
N LYS A 131 21.57 0.82 11.44
CA LYS A 131 22.33 0.33 12.59
C LYS A 131 23.17 -0.91 12.25
N ASN A 132 22.69 -1.77 11.36
CA ASN A 132 23.38 -2.99 10.97
C ASN A 132 23.81 -2.95 9.49
N TRP A 133 24.22 -1.77 9.02
CA TRP A 133 24.57 -1.57 7.62
C TRP A 133 25.69 -2.51 7.15
N ASP A 134 26.71 -2.74 7.98
CA ASP A 134 27.81 -3.67 7.66
C ASP A 134 27.33 -5.10 7.28
N LYS A 135 26.16 -5.51 7.76
CA LYS A 135 25.51 -6.75 7.35
C LYS A 135 24.66 -6.55 6.10
N TYR A 136 23.82 -5.51 6.12
CA TYR A 136 22.82 -5.34 5.08
C TYR A 136 23.42 -4.86 3.76
N GLU A 137 24.60 -4.25 3.75
CA GLU A 137 25.33 -3.91 2.52
C GLU A 137 25.47 -5.14 1.60
N ASP A 138 25.85 -6.29 2.18
CA ASP A 138 26.07 -7.53 1.44
C ASP A 138 24.85 -8.47 1.42
N ALA A 139 23.86 -8.28 2.29
CA ALA A 139 22.71 -9.18 2.43
C ALA A 139 21.37 -8.45 2.50
N ILE A 140 20.41 -8.87 1.67
CA ILE A 140 19.04 -8.38 1.73
C ILE A 140 18.35 -8.95 2.99
N PRO A 141 17.66 -8.14 3.80
CA PRO A 141 16.90 -8.64 4.94
C PRO A 141 15.88 -9.70 4.50
N THR A 142 15.88 -10.84 5.18
CA THR A 142 14.92 -11.93 4.97
C THR A 142 14.26 -12.28 6.29
N SER A 143 13.04 -12.81 6.25
CA SER A 143 12.47 -13.51 7.40
C SER A 143 13.09 -14.89 7.48
N ASP A 144 13.40 -15.35 8.69
CA ASP A 144 13.75 -16.76 8.96
C ASP A 144 12.69 -17.73 8.43
#